data_AF-A0A9D5N5H8-F1
#
_entry.id   AF-A0A9D5N5H8-F1
#
_cell.length_a   1.000
_cell.length_b   1.000
_cell.length_c   1.000
_cell.angle_alpha   90.00
_cell.angle_beta   90.00
_cell.angle_gamma   90.00
#
_symmetry.space_group_name_H-M   'P 1'
#
loop_
_entity.id
_entity.type
_entity.pdbx_description
1 polymer ?
#
loop_
_entity_poly.entity_id
_entity_poly.type
_entity_poly.pdbx_seq_one_letter_code
_entity_poly.pdbx_strand_id
1 'polypeptide(L)'
;MNKRTIYQEDIITLEEIKLILDRYRIGKKPLAKLLGWGETTIIRYMDGDIPTSEYSNKLYIIMNHPEYYYDLLQKRKDCLTSVAYRKSKNAVIDYIMSSKIYAVAYYIVNRSNADISARYLQYLLYYGQVFSLALKDQELFQDECLVNSDYIPYWKLYEEMKQGGIRTLEFKEEYLTPEERELIDTVYNSFTWYGPRALQAFAIYDKSNMKISRDQYNNRIFSKETLKAYYKGLLERYQMESMKDITRFPDMRMQDLKEL
;
A
#
# COMPACT_ATOMS: atom_id res chain seq x y z
N MET A 1 9.58 -22.51 -11.06
CA MET A 1 8.70 -22.73 -12.23
C MET A 1 7.40 -23.32 -11.70
N ASN A 2 6.35 -22.51 -11.56
CA ASN A 2 5.00 -23.00 -11.39
C ASN A 2 4.09 -22.16 -12.28
N LYS A 3 3.67 -22.78 -13.37
CA LYS A 3 2.84 -22.20 -14.42
C LYS A 3 1.41 -22.08 -13.89
N ARG A 4 0.82 -20.90 -14.11
CA ARG A 4 -0.60 -20.64 -14.40
C ARG A 4 -1.59 -21.57 -13.66
N THR A 5 -2.16 -21.07 -12.57
CA THR A 5 -3.41 -21.61 -12.02
C THR A 5 -4.56 -20.76 -12.53
N ILE A 6 -5.19 -21.27 -13.59
CA ILE A 6 -6.59 -21.21 -14.02
C ILE A 6 -7.47 -20.29 -13.13
N TYR A 7 -7.82 -19.09 -13.62
CA TYR A 7 -9.02 -18.41 -13.16
C TYR A 7 -10.21 -19.18 -13.73
N GLN A 8 -11.09 -19.67 -12.86
CA GLN A 8 -12.47 -19.93 -13.24
C GLN A 8 -13.02 -18.61 -13.82
N GLU A 9 -13.57 -18.66 -15.04
CA GLU A 9 -14.12 -17.50 -15.74
C GLU A 9 -15.38 -17.01 -15.03
N ASP A 10 -15.23 -16.38 -13.87
CA ASP A 10 -16.34 -15.65 -13.27
C ASP A 10 -16.68 -14.50 -14.22
N ILE A 11 -17.93 -14.50 -14.70
CA ILE A 11 -18.46 -13.42 -15.51
C ILE A 11 -18.77 -12.28 -14.56
N ILE A 12 -18.30 -11.07 -14.89
CA ILE A 12 -18.57 -9.92 -14.03
C ILE A 12 -20.08 -9.65 -13.96
N THR A 13 -20.56 -9.52 -12.74
CA THR A 13 -21.96 -9.27 -12.46
C THR A 13 -22.33 -7.80 -12.66
N LEU A 14 -23.62 -7.54 -12.87
CA LEU A 14 -24.16 -6.19 -12.98
C LEU A 14 -23.87 -5.34 -11.73
N GLU A 15 -23.89 -5.95 -10.54
CA GLU A 15 -23.57 -5.27 -9.28
C GLU A 15 -22.08 -4.90 -9.16
N GLU A 16 -21.19 -5.74 -9.65
CA GLU A 16 -19.76 -5.42 -9.73
C GLU A 16 -19.48 -4.28 -10.73
N ILE A 17 -20.20 -4.23 -11.86
CA ILE A 17 -20.11 -3.10 -12.80
C ILE A 17 -20.61 -1.81 -12.14
N LYS A 18 -21.75 -1.85 -11.43
CA LYS A 18 -22.23 -0.70 -10.64
C LYS A 18 -21.20 -0.22 -9.64
N LEU A 19 -20.56 -1.14 -8.91
CA LEU A 19 -19.52 -0.83 -7.95
C LEU A 19 -18.35 -0.07 -8.59
N ILE A 20 -17.92 -0.46 -9.80
CA ILE A 20 -16.88 0.27 -10.54
C ILE A 20 -17.34 1.70 -10.87
N LEU A 21 -18.55 1.86 -11.41
CA LEU A 21 -19.10 3.16 -11.80
C LEU A 21 -19.20 4.12 -10.60
N ASP A 22 -19.69 3.61 -9.47
CA ASP A 22 -19.88 4.39 -8.24
C ASP A 22 -18.54 4.74 -7.60
N ARG A 23 -17.66 3.74 -7.41
CA ARG A 23 -16.34 3.91 -6.80
C ARG A 23 -15.50 4.93 -7.53
N TYR A 24 -15.45 4.86 -8.86
CA TYR A 24 -14.65 5.75 -9.68
C TYR A 24 -15.42 6.95 -10.21
N ARG A 25 -16.67 7.15 -9.76
CA ARG A 25 -17.55 8.25 -10.15
C ARG A 25 -17.51 8.51 -11.67
N ILE A 26 -17.56 7.44 -12.45
CA ILE A 26 -17.42 7.46 -13.90
C ILE A 26 -18.73 6.97 -14.54
N GLY A 27 -19.21 7.68 -15.56
CA GLY A 27 -20.43 7.29 -16.26
C GLY A 27 -20.22 6.09 -17.19
N LYS A 28 -21.31 5.40 -17.56
CA LYS A 28 -21.30 4.23 -18.47
C LYS A 28 -20.55 4.49 -19.79
N LYS A 29 -20.92 5.57 -20.50
CA LYS A 29 -20.26 5.97 -21.76
C LYS A 29 -18.79 6.38 -21.57
N PRO A 30 -18.46 7.27 -20.60
CA PRO A 30 -17.06 7.55 -20.24
C PRO A 30 -16.22 6.30 -19.95
N LEU A 31 -16.75 5.34 -19.18
CA LEU A 31 -16.04 4.10 -18.87
C LEU A 31 -15.79 3.26 -20.12
N ALA A 32 -16.80 3.08 -20.97
CA ALA A 32 -16.65 2.37 -22.24
C ALA A 32 -15.55 3.00 -23.10
N LYS A 33 -15.58 4.32 -23.25
CA LYS A 33 -14.58 5.06 -24.02
C LYS A 33 -13.18 4.95 -23.42
N LEU A 34 -13.06 5.05 -22.09
CA LEU A 34 -11.80 4.86 -21.35
C LEU A 34 -11.21 3.45 -21.56
N LEU A 35 -12.06 2.43 -21.69
CA LEU A 35 -11.66 1.06 -21.96
C LEU A 35 -11.39 0.79 -23.45
N GLY A 36 -11.80 1.69 -24.33
CA GLY A 36 -11.62 1.57 -25.78
C GLY A 36 -12.72 0.75 -26.44
N TRP A 37 -13.87 0.67 -25.78
CA TRP A 37 -15.03 -0.08 -26.21
C TRP A 37 -16.05 0.82 -26.88
N GLY A 38 -16.99 0.22 -27.62
CA GLY A 38 -18.16 0.92 -28.14
C GLY A 38 -18.97 1.58 -27.01
N GLU A 39 -19.48 2.79 -27.23
CA GLU A 39 -20.11 3.60 -26.16
C GLU A 39 -21.31 2.93 -25.48
N THR A 40 -21.98 2.03 -26.19
CA THR A 40 -23.14 1.27 -25.69
C THR A 40 -22.76 0.00 -24.94
N THR A 41 -21.49 -0.42 -24.95
CA THR A 41 -21.08 -1.70 -24.36
C THR A 41 -21.38 -1.78 -22.87
N ILE A 42 -20.98 -0.78 -22.08
CA ILE A 42 -21.29 -0.76 -20.63
C ILE A 42 -22.80 -0.57 -20.40
N ILE A 43 -23.50 0.15 -21.27
CA ILE A 43 -24.96 0.34 -21.16
C ILE A 43 -25.67 -1.01 -21.29
N ARG A 44 -25.34 -1.77 -22.32
CA ARG A 44 -25.87 -3.12 -22.56
C ARG A 44 -25.68 -4.05 -21.36
N TYR A 45 -24.49 -4.08 -20.76
CA TYR A 45 -24.25 -4.91 -19.58
C TYR A 45 -25.08 -4.46 -18.37
N MET A 46 -25.30 -3.15 -18.23
CA MET A 46 -26.18 -2.60 -17.20
C MET A 46 -27.67 -2.85 -17.46
N ASP A 47 -28.04 -3.21 -18.70
CA ASP A 47 -29.40 -3.54 -19.11
C ASP A 47 -29.64 -5.07 -19.17
N GLY A 48 -28.62 -5.88 -18.82
CA GLY A 48 -28.73 -7.33 -18.65
C GLY A 48 -27.91 -8.17 -19.64
N ASP A 49 -27.21 -7.57 -20.60
CA ASP A 49 -26.35 -8.33 -21.50
C ASP A 49 -25.17 -8.97 -20.74
N ILE A 50 -24.83 -10.20 -21.13
CA ILE A 50 -23.76 -10.97 -20.51
C ILE A 50 -22.41 -10.60 -21.19
N PRO A 51 -21.43 -10.04 -20.47
CA PRO A 51 -20.10 -9.74 -21.02
C PRO A 51 -19.32 -11.02 -21.35
N THR A 52 -18.48 -10.98 -22.39
CA THR A 52 -17.54 -12.07 -22.64
C THR A 52 -16.44 -12.09 -21.57
N SER A 53 -15.71 -13.20 -21.46
CA SER A 53 -14.61 -13.33 -20.50
C SER A 53 -13.54 -12.24 -20.66
N GLU A 54 -13.25 -11.78 -21.89
CA GLU A 54 -12.32 -10.68 -22.13
C GLU A 54 -12.79 -9.36 -21.49
N TYR A 55 -14.07 -9.00 -21.68
CA TYR A 55 -14.66 -7.79 -21.10
C TYR A 55 -14.73 -7.90 -19.57
N SER A 56 -15.17 -9.06 -19.06
CA SER A 56 -15.24 -9.36 -17.63
C SER A 56 -13.87 -9.22 -16.97
N ASN A 57 -12.83 -9.86 -17.54
CA ASN A 57 -11.46 -9.80 -17.01
C ASN A 57 -10.96 -8.36 -16.92
N LYS A 58 -11.23 -7.53 -17.93
CA LYS A 58 -10.80 -6.13 -17.91
C LYS A 58 -11.49 -5.33 -16.80
N LEU A 59 -12.79 -5.57 -16.58
CA LEU A 59 -13.55 -4.93 -15.51
C LEU A 59 -13.09 -5.41 -14.13
N TYR A 60 -12.80 -6.70 -13.97
CA TYR A 60 -12.19 -7.25 -12.75
C TYR A 60 -10.84 -6.62 -12.43
N ILE A 61 -9.98 -6.43 -13.44
CA ILE A 61 -8.68 -5.79 -13.24
C ILE A 61 -8.87 -4.37 -12.68
N ILE A 62 -9.72 -3.54 -13.30
CA ILE A 62 -9.91 -2.16 -12.80
C ILE A 62 -10.65 -2.14 -11.46
N MET A 63 -11.49 -3.14 -11.17
CA MET A 63 -12.18 -3.24 -9.89
C MET A 63 -11.21 -3.60 -8.75
N ASN A 64 -10.29 -4.53 -8.99
CA ASN A 64 -9.41 -5.04 -7.93
C ASN A 64 -8.06 -4.29 -7.85
N HIS A 65 -7.66 -3.59 -8.91
CA HIS A 65 -6.40 -2.85 -8.97
C HIS A 65 -6.65 -1.36 -9.28
N PRO A 66 -6.97 -0.54 -8.25
CA PRO A 66 -7.29 0.88 -8.46
C PRO A 66 -6.10 1.69 -9.02
N GLU A 67 -4.86 1.31 -8.72
CA GLU A 67 -3.67 1.93 -9.31
C GLU A 67 -3.59 1.70 -10.83
N TYR A 68 -3.99 0.51 -11.29
CA TYR A 68 -4.11 0.21 -12.73
C TYR A 68 -5.19 1.07 -13.38
N TYR A 69 -6.33 1.26 -12.70
CA TYR A 69 -7.38 2.16 -13.18
C TYR A 69 -6.88 3.61 -13.29
N TYR A 70 -6.17 4.10 -12.26
CA TYR A 70 -5.57 5.44 -12.27
C TYR A 70 -4.64 5.63 -13.48
N ASP A 71 -3.80 4.63 -13.78
CA ASP A 71 -2.91 4.68 -14.95
C ASP A 71 -3.65 4.73 -16.27
N LEU A 72 -4.68 3.90 -16.40
CA LEU A 72 -5.51 3.90 -17.59
C LEU A 72 -6.14 5.28 -17.79
N LEU A 73 -6.64 5.88 -16.70
CA LEU A 73 -7.21 7.21 -16.70
C LEU A 73 -6.19 8.28 -17.12
N GLN A 74 -4.96 8.18 -16.64
CA GLN A 74 -3.90 9.11 -17.02
C GLN A 74 -3.48 8.98 -18.48
N LYS A 75 -3.29 7.75 -18.95
CA LYS A 75 -2.89 7.44 -20.33
C LYS A 75 -3.94 7.84 -21.36
N ARG A 76 -5.22 7.83 -20.98
CA ARG A 76 -6.35 8.08 -21.90
C ARG A 76 -7.21 9.27 -21.47
N LYS A 77 -6.64 10.23 -20.74
CA LYS A 77 -7.34 11.42 -20.23
C LYS A 77 -8.07 12.19 -21.33
N ASP A 78 -7.49 12.27 -22.52
CA ASP A 78 -8.04 13.01 -23.67
C ASP A 78 -9.28 12.35 -24.29
N CYS A 79 -9.56 11.10 -23.91
CA CYS A 79 -10.81 10.43 -24.29
C CYS A 79 -12.00 10.97 -23.49
N LEU A 80 -11.78 11.65 -22.36
CA LEU A 80 -12.82 12.11 -21.45
C LEU A 80 -12.97 13.63 -21.51
N THR A 81 -14.12 14.14 -21.07
CA THR A 81 -14.23 15.58 -20.79
C THR A 81 -13.38 15.92 -19.56
N SER A 82 -12.87 17.15 -19.48
CA SER A 82 -12.06 17.62 -18.34
C SER A 82 -12.77 17.39 -16.99
N VAL A 83 -14.08 17.62 -16.95
CA VAL A 83 -14.91 17.42 -15.76
C VAL A 83 -15.01 15.93 -15.40
N ALA A 84 -15.27 15.04 -16.36
CA ALA A 84 -15.38 13.61 -16.11
C ALA A 84 -14.03 13.01 -15.65
N TYR A 85 -12.94 13.38 -16.32
CA TYR A 85 -11.59 12.98 -15.94
C TYR A 85 -11.27 13.42 -14.50
N ARG A 86 -11.46 14.71 -14.16
CA ARG A 86 -11.16 15.23 -12.81
C ARG A 86 -11.97 14.54 -11.72
N LYS A 87 -13.28 14.35 -11.93
CA LYS A 87 -14.15 13.66 -10.96
C LYS A 87 -13.66 12.24 -10.72
N SER A 88 -13.34 11.51 -11.79
CA SER A 88 -12.92 10.14 -11.70
C SER A 88 -11.51 9.96 -11.12
N LYS A 89 -10.59 10.87 -11.49
CA LYS A 89 -9.23 10.93 -10.93
C LYS A 89 -9.27 11.11 -9.41
N ASN A 90 -10.05 12.07 -8.93
CA ASN A 90 -10.18 12.30 -7.49
C ASN A 90 -10.80 11.10 -6.80
N ALA A 91 -11.82 10.47 -7.40
CA ALA A 91 -12.48 9.30 -6.83
C ALA A 91 -11.53 8.10 -6.67
N VAL A 92 -10.70 7.79 -7.68
CA VAL A 92 -9.73 6.69 -7.55
C VAL A 92 -8.62 7.02 -6.55
N ILE A 93 -8.13 8.27 -6.49
CA ILE A 93 -7.13 8.67 -5.48
C ILE A 93 -7.72 8.52 -4.09
N ASP A 94 -8.91 9.08 -3.84
CA ASP A 94 -9.60 8.96 -2.55
C ASP A 94 -9.83 7.47 -2.17
N TYR A 95 -10.14 6.62 -3.15
CA TYR A 95 -10.28 5.18 -2.92
C TYR A 95 -8.94 4.49 -2.57
N ILE A 96 -7.85 4.79 -3.28
CA ILE A 96 -6.51 4.25 -2.94
C ILE A 96 -6.11 4.69 -1.53
N MET A 97 -6.29 5.99 -1.22
CA MET A 97 -5.90 6.59 0.05
C MET A 97 -6.83 6.22 1.22
N SER A 98 -7.99 5.61 0.95
CA SER A 98 -8.86 5.05 1.99
C SER A 98 -8.19 3.91 2.76
N SER A 99 -7.22 3.23 2.13
CA SER A 99 -6.35 2.29 2.82
C SER A 99 -5.19 3.01 3.48
N LYS A 100 -5.12 2.94 4.80
CA LYS A 100 -4.13 3.69 5.60
C LYS A 100 -2.68 3.32 5.24
N ILE A 101 -2.38 2.05 4.96
CA ILE A 101 -1.02 1.66 4.53
C ILE A 101 -0.64 2.31 3.19
N TYR A 102 -1.59 2.46 2.25
CA TYR A 102 -1.34 3.13 0.96
C TYR A 102 -1.19 4.64 1.15
N ALA A 103 -1.98 5.26 2.03
CA ALA A 103 -1.81 6.66 2.39
C ALA A 103 -0.39 6.93 2.94
N VAL A 104 0.08 6.13 3.90
CA VAL A 104 1.45 6.24 4.42
C VAL A 104 2.49 5.98 3.33
N ALA A 105 2.28 4.95 2.51
CA ALA A 105 3.19 4.57 1.44
C ALA A 105 3.35 5.70 0.41
N TYR A 106 2.25 6.26 -0.07
CA TYR A 106 2.27 7.36 -1.02
C TYR A 106 2.76 8.68 -0.43
N TYR A 107 2.57 8.91 0.87
CA TYR A 107 3.20 10.03 1.56
C TYR A 107 4.74 9.93 1.48
N ILE A 108 5.31 8.75 1.76
CA ILE A 108 6.75 8.50 1.66
C ILE A 108 7.24 8.56 0.19
N VAL A 109 6.50 7.98 -0.74
CA VAL A 109 6.84 8.00 -2.18
C VAL A 109 6.85 9.43 -2.72
N ASN A 110 5.88 10.26 -2.34
CA ASN A 110 5.86 11.67 -2.73
C ASN A 110 7.00 12.46 -2.10
N ARG A 111 7.30 12.21 -0.82
CA ARG A 111 8.42 12.85 -0.12
C ARG A 111 9.77 12.52 -0.76
N SER A 112 9.93 11.30 -1.28
CA SER A 112 11.12 10.86 -2.02
C SER A 112 11.09 11.23 -3.51
N ASN A 113 10.05 11.93 -4.00
CA ASN A 113 9.85 12.20 -5.42
C ASN A 113 9.94 10.92 -6.29
N ALA A 114 9.36 9.82 -5.79
CA ALA A 114 9.45 8.47 -6.36
C ALA A 114 10.87 7.86 -6.46
N ASP A 115 11.88 8.49 -5.85
CA ASP A 115 13.25 7.95 -5.75
C ASP A 115 13.37 7.02 -4.53
N ILE A 116 12.59 5.94 -4.57
CA ILE A 116 12.62 4.88 -3.56
C ILE A 116 12.26 3.55 -4.20
N SER A 117 12.89 2.46 -3.75
CA SER A 117 12.53 1.12 -4.23
C SER A 117 11.38 0.52 -3.42
N ALA A 118 10.60 -0.37 -4.04
CA ALA A 118 9.47 -1.03 -3.37
C ALA A 118 9.90 -1.77 -2.11
N ARG A 119 11.09 -2.40 -2.13
CA ARG A 119 11.66 -3.07 -0.96
C ARG A 119 12.04 -2.08 0.13
N TYR A 120 12.61 -0.93 -0.21
CA TYR A 120 13.02 0.05 0.79
C TYR A 120 11.81 0.63 1.52
N LEU A 121 10.75 0.95 0.78
CA LEU A 121 9.50 1.44 1.33
C LEU A 121 8.92 0.49 2.38
N GLN A 122 9.03 -0.82 2.18
CA GLN A 122 8.53 -1.82 3.13
C GLN A 122 9.15 -1.69 4.52
N TYR A 123 10.45 -1.36 4.61
CA TYR A 123 11.10 -1.19 5.89
C TYR A 123 10.77 0.16 6.54
N LEU A 124 10.56 1.22 5.75
CA LEU A 124 10.06 2.49 6.29
C LEU A 124 8.64 2.34 6.86
N LEU A 125 7.77 1.60 6.16
CA LEU A 125 6.42 1.26 6.66
C LEU A 125 6.49 0.42 7.94
N TYR A 126 7.38 -0.57 7.97
CA TYR A 126 7.60 -1.40 9.15
C TYR A 126 8.04 -0.56 10.35
N TYR A 127 9.02 0.32 10.17
CA TYR A 127 9.48 1.21 11.23
C TYR A 127 8.39 2.20 11.67
N GLY A 128 7.64 2.78 10.73
CA GLY A 128 6.46 3.60 11.05
C GLY A 128 5.46 2.86 11.95
N GLN A 129 5.12 1.61 11.61
CA GLN A 129 4.21 0.79 12.39
C GLN A 129 4.75 0.48 13.80
N VAL A 130 6.00 0.04 13.92
CA VAL A 130 6.54 -0.37 15.24
C VAL A 130 6.73 0.81 16.18
N PHE A 131 7.14 1.98 15.67
CA PHE A 131 7.24 3.18 16.51
C PHE A 131 5.88 3.73 16.91
N SER A 132 4.87 3.68 16.02
CA SER A 132 3.50 4.01 16.40
C SER A 132 3.02 3.11 17.55
N LEU A 133 3.21 1.80 17.41
CA LEU A 133 2.82 0.83 18.43
C LEU A 133 3.55 1.03 19.76
N ALA A 134 4.86 1.24 19.71
CA ALA A 134 5.69 1.29 20.90
C ALA A 134 5.60 2.61 21.66
N LEU A 135 5.55 3.75 20.95
CA LEU A 135 5.54 5.08 21.57
C LEU A 135 4.13 5.63 21.82
N LYS A 136 3.16 5.26 20.97
CA LYS A 136 1.79 5.83 21.03
C LYS A 136 0.73 4.84 21.45
N ASP A 137 1.10 3.57 21.62
CA ASP A 137 0.15 2.49 21.91
C ASP A 137 -0.90 2.26 20.81
N GLN A 138 -0.67 2.78 19.60
CA GLN A 138 -1.64 2.80 18.51
C GLN A 138 -1.08 2.18 17.23
N GLU A 139 -1.93 1.47 16.50
CA GLU A 139 -1.61 0.99 15.16
C GLU A 139 -1.56 2.15 14.17
N LEU A 140 -0.53 2.18 13.33
CA LEU A 140 -0.48 3.13 12.21
C LEU A 140 -1.40 2.68 11.07
N PHE A 141 -1.47 1.38 10.80
CA PHE A 141 -2.41 0.76 9.86
C PHE A 141 -2.69 -0.70 10.26
N GLN A 142 -3.80 -1.24 9.75
CA GLN A 142 -4.32 -2.57 10.10
C GLN A 142 -3.53 -3.74 9.50
N ASP A 143 -2.77 -3.52 8.42
CA ASP A 143 -2.09 -4.60 7.69
C ASP A 143 -1.08 -5.38 8.55
N GLU A 144 -1.12 -6.71 8.45
CA GLU A 144 -0.28 -7.60 9.24
C GLU A 144 1.16 -7.71 8.69
N CYS A 145 2.12 -7.85 9.62
CA CYS A 145 3.52 -8.04 9.27
C CYS A 145 3.80 -9.53 9.00
N LEU A 146 3.90 -9.90 7.72
CA LEU A 146 4.06 -11.28 7.29
C LEU A 146 5.45 -11.86 7.58
N VAL A 147 5.48 -13.15 7.87
CA VAL A 147 6.71 -13.97 7.88
C VAL A 147 6.84 -14.67 6.53
N ASN A 148 7.87 -14.30 5.76
CA ASN A 148 8.19 -14.92 4.47
C ASN A 148 9.71 -14.99 4.24
N SER A 149 10.11 -15.79 3.25
CA SER A 149 11.52 -16.01 2.88
C SER A 149 12.22 -14.76 2.33
N ASP A 150 11.47 -13.81 1.79
CA ASP A 150 11.99 -12.59 1.20
C ASP A 150 12.13 -11.43 2.19
N TYR A 151 11.72 -11.66 3.45
CA TYR A 151 11.70 -10.69 4.54
C TYR A 151 10.95 -9.41 4.19
N ILE A 152 9.84 -9.52 3.47
CA ILE A 152 8.96 -8.42 3.08
C ILE A 152 7.78 -8.30 4.08
N PRO A 153 7.72 -7.24 4.90
CA PRO A 153 6.62 -7.02 5.86
C PRO A 153 5.21 -7.06 5.27
N TYR A 154 4.93 -6.29 4.21
CA TYR A 154 3.58 -6.07 3.66
C TYR A 154 3.54 -6.48 2.18
N TRP A 155 3.38 -7.79 1.96
CA TRP A 155 3.56 -8.42 0.64
C TRP A 155 2.64 -7.85 -0.45
N LYS A 156 1.35 -7.67 -0.15
CA LYS A 156 0.37 -7.19 -1.12
C LYS A 156 0.78 -5.84 -1.73
N LEU A 157 1.07 -4.87 -0.86
CA LEU A 157 1.54 -3.55 -1.28
C LEU A 157 2.87 -3.61 -2.04
N TYR A 158 3.82 -4.42 -1.56
CA TYR A 158 5.10 -4.60 -2.24
C TYR A 158 4.94 -5.14 -3.66
N GLU A 159 4.10 -6.15 -3.84
CA GLU A 159 3.85 -6.76 -5.14
C GLU A 159 3.20 -5.77 -6.10
N GLU A 160 2.18 -5.05 -5.65
CA GLU A 160 1.51 -4.02 -6.46
C GLU A 160 2.49 -2.92 -6.90
N MET A 161 3.28 -2.37 -5.98
CA MET A 161 4.27 -1.34 -6.31
C MET A 161 5.43 -1.87 -7.17
N LYS A 162 5.81 -3.14 -7.01
CA LYS A 162 6.84 -3.76 -7.84
C LYS A 162 6.36 -3.97 -9.28
N GLN A 163 5.10 -4.38 -9.47
CA GLN A 163 4.53 -4.62 -10.79
C GLN A 163 4.10 -3.32 -11.49
N GLY A 164 3.48 -2.39 -10.76
CA GLY A 164 3.01 -1.10 -11.27
C GLY A 164 4.11 -0.05 -11.41
N GLY A 165 5.24 -0.24 -10.73
CA GLY A 165 6.29 0.75 -10.60
C GLY A 165 5.97 1.81 -9.54
N ILE A 166 7.02 2.48 -9.05
CA ILE A 166 6.88 3.54 -8.06
C ILE A 166 6.73 4.88 -8.76
N ARG A 167 5.71 5.63 -8.37
CA ARG A 167 5.36 6.93 -8.91
C ARG A 167 4.65 7.76 -7.86
N THR A 168 4.68 9.06 -8.03
CA THR A 168 3.93 9.98 -7.18
C THR A 168 2.42 9.93 -7.50
N LEU A 169 1.62 10.19 -6.46
CA LEU A 169 0.19 10.45 -6.59
C LEU A 169 -0.13 11.82 -5.99
N GLU A 170 -1.15 12.48 -6.52
CA GLU A 170 -1.65 13.70 -5.87
C GLU A 170 -2.12 13.35 -4.46
N PHE A 171 -1.59 14.08 -3.47
CA PHE A 171 -1.78 13.79 -2.06
C PHE A 171 -2.38 14.98 -1.36
N LYS A 172 -3.47 14.74 -0.63
CA LYS A 172 -4.14 15.75 0.17
C LYS A 172 -3.76 15.56 1.62
N GLU A 173 -3.59 16.66 2.32
CA GLU A 173 -3.22 16.64 3.74
C GLU A 173 -4.22 15.86 4.61
N GLU A 174 -5.49 15.80 4.22
CA GLU A 174 -6.55 15.08 4.95
C GLU A 174 -6.37 13.56 5.04
N TYR A 175 -5.49 12.94 4.24
CA TYR A 175 -5.28 11.49 4.28
C TYR A 175 -4.50 10.99 5.50
N LEU A 176 -3.67 11.86 6.09
CA LEU A 176 -2.89 11.56 7.29
C LEU A 176 -3.01 12.69 8.31
N THR A 177 -3.18 12.32 9.58
CA THR A 177 -3.20 13.29 10.67
C THR A 177 -1.83 13.98 10.81
N PRO A 178 -1.76 15.19 11.38
CA PRO A 178 -0.48 15.85 11.64
C PRO A 178 0.50 14.97 12.42
N GLU A 179 -0.01 14.17 13.36
CA GLU A 179 0.77 13.28 14.21
C GLU A 179 1.31 12.05 13.47
N GLU A 180 0.53 11.49 12.53
CA GLU A 180 0.98 10.43 11.63
C GLU A 180 2.07 10.95 10.69
N ARG A 181 1.89 12.17 10.15
CA ARG A 181 2.91 12.82 9.30
C ARG A 181 4.20 13.08 10.04
N GLU A 182 4.14 13.60 11.27
CA GLU A 182 5.32 13.83 12.12
C GLU A 182 6.09 12.53 12.38
N LEU A 183 5.38 11.45 12.70
CA LEU A 183 6.01 10.13 12.90
C LEU A 183 6.71 9.66 11.64
N ILE A 184 6.02 9.70 10.49
CA ILE A 184 6.57 9.22 9.22
C ILE A 184 7.70 10.09 8.72
N ASP A 185 7.63 11.40 8.89
CA ASP A 185 8.74 12.30 8.58
C ASP A 185 9.95 12.01 9.45
N THR A 186 9.73 11.74 10.74
CA THR A 186 10.82 11.38 11.65
C THR A 186 11.47 10.05 11.24
N VAL A 187 10.67 9.01 10.97
CA VAL A 187 11.18 7.72 10.47
C VAL A 187 11.90 7.91 9.14
N TYR A 188 11.30 8.61 8.18
CA TYR A 188 11.92 8.88 6.89
C TYR A 188 13.26 9.59 7.06
N ASN A 189 13.30 10.71 7.77
CA ASN A 189 14.52 11.51 7.93
C ASN A 189 15.61 10.79 8.72
N SER A 190 15.25 9.87 9.62
CA SER A 190 16.23 9.13 10.44
C SER A 190 16.80 7.94 9.68
N PHE A 191 15.94 7.17 9.01
CA PHE A 191 16.32 5.92 8.38
C PHE A 191 16.85 6.11 6.94
N THR A 192 16.57 7.24 6.28
CA THR A 192 17.06 7.47 4.91
C THR A 192 18.55 7.76 4.78
N TRP A 193 19.21 8.11 5.88
CA TRP A 193 20.67 8.11 5.97
C TRP A 193 21.28 6.71 5.86
N TYR A 194 20.47 5.67 6.03
CA TYR A 194 20.87 4.27 6.00
C TYR A 194 20.30 3.59 4.77
N GLY A 195 21.15 2.89 4.03
CA GLY A 195 20.71 2.14 2.86
C GLY A 195 19.72 1.02 3.20
N PRO A 196 18.93 0.54 2.22
CA PRO A 196 17.90 -0.49 2.43
C PRO A 196 18.42 -1.79 3.02
N ARG A 197 19.71 -2.13 2.81
CA ARG A 197 20.34 -3.31 3.41
C ARG A 197 20.52 -3.19 4.91
N ALA A 198 20.82 -2.00 5.43
CA ALA A 198 20.97 -1.77 6.86
C ALA A 198 19.63 -1.96 7.57
N LEU A 199 18.57 -1.32 7.05
CA LEU A 199 17.21 -1.48 7.57
C LEU A 199 16.74 -2.94 7.54
N GLN A 200 17.04 -3.64 6.45
CA GLN A 200 16.73 -5.06 6.35
C GLN A 200 17.48 -5.87 7.42
N ALA A 201 18.77 -5.62 7.62
CA ALA A 201 19.57 -6.30 8.64
C ALA A 201 19.03 -6.05 10.06
N PHE A 202 18.70 -4.79 10.38
CA PHE A 202 18.06 -4.42 11.64
C PHE A 202 16.76 -5.21 11.83
N ALA A 203 15.85 -5.15 10.87
CA ALA A 203 14.56 -5.82 10.96
C ALA A 203 14.67 -7.35 11.04
N ILE A 204 15.61 -7.97 10.32
CA ILE A 204 15.83 -9.42 10.37
C ILE A 204 16.32 -9.84 11.76
N TYR A 205 17.30 -9.11 12.30
CA TYR A 205 17.83 -9.38 13.63
C TYR A 205 16.78 -9.16 14.74
N ASP A 206 15.98 -8.11 14.62
CA ASP A 206 14.87 -7.86 15.56
C ASP A 206 13.87 -9.03 15.53
N LYS A 207 13.44 -9.40 14.32
CA LYS A 207 12.45 -10.45 14.09
C LYS A 207 12.90 -11.85 14.50
N SER A 208 14.20 -12.16 14.46
CA SER A 208 14.69 -13.47 14.94
C SER A 208 14.51 -13.66 16.45
N ASN A 209 14.32 -12.57 17.19
CA ASN A 209 14.10 -12.57 18.63
C ASN A 209 12.61 -12.45 19.01
N MET A 210 11.70 -12.49 18.04
CA MET A 210 10.26 -12.33 18.24
C MET A 210 9.51 -13.67 18.09
N LYS A 211 8.39 -13.80 18.80
CA LYS A 211 7.48 -14.93 18.64
C LYS A 211 6.70 -14.79 17.32
N ILE A 212 6.38 -15.93 16.71
CA ILE A 212 5.58 -15.98 15.49
C ILE A 212 4.18 -16.45 15.85
N SER A 213 3.18 -15.71 15.37
CA SER A 213 1.76 -15.99 15.52
C SER A 213 1.13 -16.36 14.17
N ARG A 214 -0.18 -16.62 14.16
CA ARG A 214 -0.95 -16.87 12.95
C ARG A 214 -2.17 -15.95 12.88
N ASP A 215 -2.48 -15.45 11.68
CA ASP A 215 -3.69 -14.67 11.42
C ASP A 215 -4.93 -15.58 11.24
N GLN A 216 -6.10 -14.96 11.00
CA GLN A 216 -7.36 -15.66 10.74
C GLN A 216 -7.34 -16.56 9.49
N TYR A 217 -6.40 -16.33 8.57
CA TYR A 217 -6.21 -17.10 7.34
C TYR A 217 -5.07 -18.11 7.46
N ASN A 218 -4.57 -18.35 8.68
CA ASN A 218 -3.47 -19.27 8.98
C ASN A 218 -2.11 -18.86 8.39
N ASN A 219 -1.92 -17.59 8.01
CA ASN A 219 -0.62 -17.05 7.61
C ASN A 219 0.25 -16.80 8.83
N ARG A 220 1.56 -17.03 8.71
CA ARG A 220 2.54 -16.71 9.76
C ARG A 220 2.79 -15.20 9.82
N ILE A 221 2.64 -14.61 10.99
CA ILE A 221 2.79 -13.16 11.21
C ILE A 221 3.60 -12.83 12.46
N PHE A 222 4.17 -11.62 12.49
CA PHE A 222 4.54 -10.95 13.73
C PHE A 222 3.36 -10.08 14.15
N SER A 223 2.60 -10.53 15.16
CA SER A 223 1.39 -9.81 15.59
C SER A 223 1.73 -8.41 16.11
N LYS A 224 0.75 -7.51 16.08
CA LYS A 224 0.91 -6.13 16.58
C LYS A 224 1.37 -6.11 18.04
N GLU A 225 0.86 -7.01 18.87
CA GLU A 225 1.26 -7.15 20.29
C GLU A 225 2.72 -7.61 20.41
N THR A 226 3.15 -8.53 19.55
CA THR A 226 4.53 -9.02 19.56
C THR A 226 5.51 -7.91 19.15
N LEU A 227 5.18 -7.19 18.07
CA LEU A 227 5.96 -6.04 17.61
C LEU A 227 6.04 -4.97 18.71
N LYS A 228 4.87 -4.61 19.27
CA LYS A 228 4.76 -3.63 20.36
C LYS A 228 5.60 -4.01 21.57
N ALA A 229 5.44 -5.24 22.08
CA ALA A 229 6.16 -5.69 23.27
C ALA A 229 7.68 -5.70 23.06
N TYR A 230 8.14 -6.17 21.90
CA TYR A 230 9.57 -6.19 21.58
C TYR A 230 10.14 -4.77 21.50
N TYR A 231 9.52 -3.90 20.70
CA TYR A 231 10.05 -2.55 20.49
C TYR A 231 9.90 -1.67 21.73
N LYS A 232 8.86 -1.83 22.56
CA LYS A 232 8.79 -1.13 23.86
C LYS A 232 10.00 -1.47 24.72
N GLY A 233 10.30 -2.76 24.92
CA GLY A 233 11.47 -3.17 25.71
C GLY A 233 12.81 -2.73 25.10
N LEU A 234 12.90 -2.66 23.77
CA LEU A 234 14.10 -2.15 23.09
C LEU A 234 14.27 -0.63 23.30
N LEU A 235 13.20 0.15 23.17
CA LEU A 235 13.22 1.60 23.37
C LEU A 235 13.46 1.98 24.83
N GLU A 236 12.92 1.23 25.79
CA GLU A 236 13.22 1.37 27.22
C GLU A 236 14.73 1.18 27.49
N ARG A 237 15.35 0.14 26.91
CA ARG A 237 16.79 -0.10 27.02
C ARG A 237 17.62 1.05 26.45
N TYR A 238 17.15 1.63 25.35
CA TYR A 238 17.80 2.76 24.69
C TYR A 238 17.45 4.12 25.30
N GLN A 239 16.59 4.17 26.34
CA GLN A 239 16.10 5.42 26.94
C GLN A 239 15.47 6.34 25.87
N MET A 240 14.57 5.77 25.06
CA MET A 240 13.82 6.45 24.01
C MET A 240 12.33 6.49 24.40
N GLU A 241 11.83 7.67 24.72
CA GLU A 241 10.47 7.84 25.26
C GLU A 241 9.56 8.67 24.33
N SER A 242 10.16 9.37 23.36
CA SER A 242 9.44 10.29 22.48
C SER A 242 9.75 10.05 21.01
N MET A 243 8.92 10.60 20.12
CA MET A 243 9.16 10.53 18.67
C MET A 243 10.52 11.14 18.28
N LYS A 244 11.01 12.17 18.98
CA LYS A 244 12.30 12.80 18.68
C LYS A 244 13.47 11.83 18.85
N ASP A 245 13.31 10.85 19.73
CA ASP A 245 14.34 9.86 20.04
C ASP A 245 14.55 8.82 18.93
N ILE A 246 13.56 8.66 18.04
CA ILE A 246 13.64 7.76 16.87
C ILE A 246 14.89 8.05 16.03
N THR A 247 15.34 9.31 15.99
CA THR A 247 16.55 9.73 15.27
C THR A 247 17.81 8.99 15.70
N ARG A 248 17.88 8.57 16.96
CA ARG A 248 19.03 7.84 17.52
C ARG A 248 18.94 6.33 17.29
N PHE A 249 17.78 5.80 16.90
CA PHE A 249 17.52 4.36 16.85
C PHE A 249 18.43 3.63 15.84
N PRO A 250 18.58 4.10 14.58
CA PRO A 250 19.44 3.42 13.62
C PRO A 250 20.90 3.32 14.07
N ASP A 251 21.45 4.37 14.70
CA ASP A 251 22.83 4.38 15.20
C ASP A 251 23.03 3.34 16.31
N MET A 252 22.13 3.31 17.29
CA MET A 252 22.17 2.35 18.39
C MET A 252 22.02 0.92 17.87
N ARG A 253 21.11 0.70 16.91
CA ARG A 253 20.92 -0.64 16.36
C ARG A 253 22.10 -1.11 15.52
N MET A 254 22.75 -0.18 14.82
CA MET A 254 23.98 -0.47 14.09
C MET A 254 25.13 -0.83 15.02
N GLN A 255 25.23 -0.21 16.20
CA GLN A 255 26.22 -0.57 17.23
C GLN A 255 25.98 -1.99 17.74
N ASP A 256 24.74 -2.30 18.15
CA ASP A 256 24.38 -3.65 18.62
C ASP A 256 24.74 -4.74 17.60
N LEU A 257 24.53 -4.48 16.30
CA LEU A 257 24.86 -5.45 15.25
C LEU A 257 26.36 -5.61 15.00
N LYS A 258 27.18 -4.60 15.28
CA LYS A 258 28.64 -4.67 15.11
C LYS A 258 29.32 -5.43 16.25
N GLU A 259 28.66 -5.55 17.39
CA GLU A 259 29.16 -6.23 18.59
C GLU A 259 28.84 -7.75 18.61
N LEU A 260 28.08 -8.24 17.62
CA LEU A 260 27.78 -9.66 17.39
C LEU A 260 28.86 -10.34 16.53
#